data_AF-A0A564Z7W9-F1
#
_entry.id   AF-A0A564Z7W9-F1
#
_cell.length_a   1.000
_cell.length_b   1.000
_cell.length_c   1.000
_cell.angle_alpha   90.00
_cell.angle_beta   90.00
_cell.angle_gamma   90.00
#
_symmetry.space_group_name_H-M   'P 1'
#
loop_
_entity.id
_entity.type
_entity.pdbx_description
1 polymer ?
#
loop_
_entity_poly.entity_id
_entity_poly.type
_entity_poly.pdbx_seq_one_letter_code
_entity_poly.pdbx_strand_id
1 'polypeptide(L)'
;MAKQGIGRQPNDQPVGIPPQSVSYFHGKITRDQAEAILFVHKALEGLFLLRESVNQNYAISICHGGRVHHYNIEKQPDGTYQIRTGRKFPGPVELVKHHSTQLDGFLTLARFPLDRPPGESPIVLQGVRAAELEEKLRLKAMEMGLKVCILY
;
A
#
# COMPACT_ATOMS: atom_id res chain seq x y z
N MET A 1 22.77 -42.91 -3.27
CA MET A 1 21.61 -42.04 -3.56
C MET A 1 21.45 -41.08 -2.38
N ALA A 2 21.85 -39.83 -2.55
CA ALA A 2 21.89 -38.83 -1.49
C ALA A 2 20.48 -38.26 -1.23
N LYS A 3 20.01 -38.32 0.01
CA LYS A 3 18.88 -37.51 0.49
C LYS A 3 19.48 -36.37 1.31
N GLN A 4 19.55 -35.18 0.73
CA GLN A 4 19.86 -33.95 1.47
C GLN A 4 18.61 -33.53 2.25
N GLY A 5 18.74 -33.53 3.58
CA GLY A 5 17.81 -32.89 4.48
C GLY A 5 17.91 -31.37 4.32
N ILE A 6 16.78 -30.72 4.05
CA ILE A 6 16.68 -29.27 4.16
C ILE A 6 16.40 -28.93 5.62
N GLY A 7 17.45 -28.42 6.28
CA GLY A 7 17.43 -27.98 7.66
C GLY A 7 16.40 -26.88 7.89
N ARG A 8 15.67 -27.03 8.99
CA ARG A 8 14.90 -25.95 9.62
C ARG A 8 15.90 -24.89 10.09
N GLN A 9 15.80 -23.66 9.60
CA GLN A 9 16.50 -22.52 10.19
C GLN A 9 15.76 -22.09 11.47
N PRO A 10 16.41 -22.04 12.64
CA PRO A 10 15.81 -21.55 13.87
C PRO A 10 16.15 -20.07 14.04
N ASN A 11 15.25 -19.19 13.63
CA ASN A 11 15.29 -17.77 14.00
C ASN A 11 13.88 -17.35 14.44
N ASP A 12 13.47 -17.83 15.61
CA ASP A 12 12.33 -17.32 16.38
C ASP A 12 12.68 -15.93 16.95
N GLN A 13 12.87 -14.94 16.07
CA GLN A 13 12.42 -13.60 16.39
C GLN A 13 10.89 -13.60 16.19
N PRO A 14 10.09 -12.76 16.87
CA PRO A 14 8.68 -12.59 16.54
C PRO A 14 8.62 -12.06 15.10
N VAL A 15 8.57 -12.99 14.15
CA VAL A 15 8.87 -12.74 12.74
C VAL A 15 7.67 -12.00 12.19
N GLY A 16 7.75 -10.67 12.23
CA GLY A 16 6.77 -9.81 11.60
C GLY A 16 6.60 -10.29 10.16
N ILE A 17 5.36 -10.58 9.76
CA ILE A 17 5.07 -11.15 8.44
C ILE A 17 5.69 -10.22 7.39
N PRO A 18 6.56 -10.73 6.50
CA PRO A 18 7.25 -9.90 5.53
C PRO A 18 6.21 -9.28 4.58
N PRO A 19 6.22 -7.96 4.34
CA PRO A 19 5.21 -7.29 3.51
C PRO A 19 5.24 -7.76 2.06
N GLN A 20 6.38 -8.23 1.57
CA GLN A 20 6.48 -8.88 0.26
C GLN A 20 5.67 -10.19 0.12
N SER A 21 5.22 -10.79 1.23
CA SER A 21 4.41 -12.01 1.21
C SER A 21 2.91 -11.76 1.02
N VAL A 22 2.45 -10.50 1.04
CA VAL A 22 1.03 -10.17 0.92
C VAL A 22 0.71 -9.56 -0.46
N SER A 23 -0.45 -9.92 -1.01
CA SER A 23 -0.87 -9.54 -2.37
C SER A 23 -1.16 -8.04 -2.54
N TYR A 24 -1.54 -7.36 -1.45
CA TYR A 24 -1.77 -5.91 -1.42
C TYR A 24 -0.50 -5.07 -1.20
N PHE A 25 0.67 -5.69 -1.23
CA PHE A 25 1.95 -4.98 -1.23
C PHE A 25 2.39 -4.68 -2.66
N HIS A 26 2.51 -3.40 -2.97
CA HIS A 26 2.88 -2.92 -4.30
C HIS A 26 4.38 -2.64 -4.45
N GLY A 27 5.16 -2.81 -3.39
CA GLY A 27 6.59 -2.51 -3.40
C GLY A 27 6.88 -1.02 -3.31
N LYS A 28 7.95 -0.58 -3.99
CA LYS A 28 8.46 0.79 -3.93
C LYS A 28 7.73 1.74 -4.86
N ILE A 29 6.51 2.11 -4.52
CA ILE A 29 5.70 3.07 -5.28
C ILE A 29 5.61 4.44 -4.58
N THR A 30 5.53 5.50 -5.39
CA THR A 30 5.35 6.86 -4.87
C THR A 30 3.93 7.07 -4.34
N ARG A 31 3.75 8.15 -3.57
CA ARG A 31 2.43 8.54 -3.07
C ARG A 31 1.44 8.73 -4.22
N ASP A 32 1.84 9.48 -5.24
CA ASP A 32 1.02 9.77 -6.44
C ASP A 32 0.60 8.49 -7.19
N GLN A 33 1.55 7.56 -7.40
CA GLN A 33 1.24 6.25 -7.98
C GLN A 33 0.20 5.49 -7.15
N ALA A 34 0.34 5.46 -5.83
CA ALA A 34 -0.63 4.80 -4.96
C ALA A 34 -2.02 5.42 -5.06
N GLU A 35 -2.12 6.75 -5.10
CA GLU A 35 -3.38 7.47 -5.30
C GLU A 35 -4.02 7.06 -6.61
N ALA A 36 -3.24 7.10 -7.69
CA ALA A 36 -3.72 6.84 -9.03
C ALA A 36 -4.16 5.36 -9.22
N ILE A 37 -3.44 4.39 -8.64
CA ILE A 37 -3.87 2.98 -8.62
C ILE A 37 -5.21 2.82 -7.88
N LEU A 38 -5.39 3.49 -6.74
CA LEU A 38 -6.65 3.49 -6.00
C LEU A 38 -7.78 4.14 -6.83
N PHE A 39 -7.52 5.26 -7.51
CA PHE A 39 -8.49 5.94 -8.37
C PHE A 39 -8.91 5.13 -9.61
N VAL A 40 -7.97 4.40 -10.21
CA VAL A 40 -8.25 3.44 -11.30
C VAL A 40 -9.21 2.36 -10.81
N HIS A 41 -9.03 1.87 -9.58
CA HIS A 41 -9.90 0.87 -8.94
C HIS A 41 -11.16 1.48 -8.29
N LYS A 42 -11.68 2.57 -8.88
CA LYS A 42 -12.89 3.29 -8.44
C LYS A 42 -12.81 3.92 -7.05
N ALA A 43 -11.63 3.97 -6.43
CA ALA A 43 -11.42 4.60 -5.13
C ALA A 43 -12.50 4.16 -4.11
N LEU A 44 -12.74 2.85 -4.03
CA LEU A 44 -13.79 2.30 -3.17
C LEU A 44 -13.51 2.58 -1.69
N GLU A 45 -14.56 2.74 -0.91
CA GLU A 45 -14.43 2.99 0.52
C GLU A 45 -13.79 1.80 1.24
N GLY A 46 -12.70 2.06 1.95
CA GLY A 46 -11.91 1.03 2.63
C GLY A 46 -10.97 0.25 1.70
N LEU A 47 -10.83 0.68 0.44
CA LEU A 47 -9.82 0.13 -0.47
C LEU A 47 -8.44 0.64 -0.07
N PHE A 48 -7.49 -0.25 0.14
CA PHE A 48 -6.16 0.11 0.62
C PHE A 48 -5.04 -0.68 -0.05
N LEU A 49 -3.85 -0.12 -0.03
CA LEU A 49 -2.62 -0.80 -0.45
C LEU A 49 -1.46 -0.46 0.46
N LEU A 50 -0.50 -1.38 0.56
CA LEU A 50 0.75 -1.19 1.30
C LEU A 50 1.86 -0.86 0.31
N ARG A 51 2.60 0.22 0.58
CA ARG A 51 3.77 0.64 -0.20
C ARG A 51 5.00 0.77 0.69
N GLU A 52 6.15 0.57 0.08
CA GLU A 52 7.47 0.83 0.67
C GLU A 52 8.03 2.14 0.10
N SER A 53 8.62 2.96 0.95
CA SER A 53 9.33 4.17 0.58
C SER A 53 10.82 3.88 0.38
N VAL A 54 11.51 4.75 -0.36
CA VAL A 54 12.95 4.63 -0.65
C VAL A 54 13.81 4.59 0.63
N ASN A 55 13.34 5.18 1.73
CA ASN A 55 14.03 5.20 3.01
C ASN A 55 13.69 3.99 3.91
N GLN A 56 13.33 2.82 3.35
CA GLN A 56 12.90 1.63 4.11
C GLN A 56 11.74 1.88 5.10
N ASN A 57 10.96 2.94 4.85
CA ASN A 57 9.77 3.26 5.62
C ASN A 57 8.56 2.70 4.88
N TYR A 58 7.58 2.17 5.59
CA TYR A 58 6.36 1.68 4.97
C TYR A 58 5.30 2.78 4.99
N ALA A 59 4.30 2.69 4.11
CA ALA A 59 3.13 3.53 4.18
C ALA A 59 1.90 2.78 3.68
N ILE A 60 0.76 3.05 4.30
CA ILE A 60 -0.53 2.51 3.86
C ILE A 60 -1.27 3.64 3.16
N SER A 61 -1.76 3.37 1.95
CA SER A 61 -2.61 4.31 1.22
C SER A 61 -4.01 3.71 1.17
N ILE A 62 -5.01 4.43 1.68
CA ILE A 62 -6.39 3.96 1.81
C ILE A 62 -7.37 5.00 1.30
N CYS A 63 -8.41 4.56 0.59
CA CYS A 63 -9.45 5.44 0.10
C CYS A 63 -10.62 5.51 1.09
N HIS A 64 -11.08 6.73 1.35
CA HIS A 64 -12.21 7.05 2.20
C HIS A 64 -12.95 8.28 1.67
N GLY A 65 -14.28 8.20 1.50
CA GLY A 65 -15.08 9.32 1.03
C GLY A 65 -14.65 9.92 -0.31
N GLY A 66 -14.14 9.09 -1.23
CA GLY A 66 -13.63 9.53 -2.53
C GLY A 66 -12.27 10.24 -2.49
N ARG A 67 -11.54 10.17 -1.37
CA ARG A 67 -10.19 10.72 -1.22
C ARG A 67 -9.22 9.66 -0.69
N VAL A 68 -7.99 9.70 -1.18
CA VAL A 68 -6.92 8.81 -0.72
C VAL A 68 -6.18 9.46 0.45
N HIS A 69 -5.98 8.66 1.50
CA HIS A 69 -5.27 9.03 2.71
C HIS A 69 -4.03 8.15 2.84
N HIS A 70 -2.91 8.76 3.25
CA HIS A 70 -1.64 8.06 3.39
C HIS A 70 -1.17 8.08 4.84
N TYR A 71 -0.91 6.90 5.36
CA TYR A 71 -0.41 6.67 6.71
C TYR A 71 1.02 6.18 6.62
N ASN A 72 1.97 7.01 7.04
CA ASN A 72 3.36 6.59 7.15
C ASN A 72 3.52 5.65 8.35
N ILE A 73 4.18 4.52 8.10
CA ILE A 73 4.59 3.54 9.09
C ILE A 73 6.10 3.72 9.27
N GLU A 74 6.47 4.24 10.43
CA GLU A 74 7.85 4.49 10.80
C GLU A 74 8.39 3.30 11.58
N LYS A 75 9.62 2.91 11.24
CA LYS A 75 10.34 1.88 11.99
C LYS A 75 10.96 2.53 13.22
N GLN A 76 10.58 2.02 14.37
CA GLN A 76 11.08 2.44 15.67
C GLN A 76 12.44 1.79 15.95
N PRO A 77 13.28 2.41 16.81
CA PRO A 77 14.60 1.87 17.18
C PRO A 77 14.51 0.54 17.94
N ASP A 78 13.35 0.23 18.54
CA ASP A 78 13.05 -1.06 19.18
C ASP A 78 12.77 -2.19 18.17
N GLY A 79 12.81 -1.90 16.86
CA GLY A 79 12.52 -2.86 15.79
C GLY A 79 11.04 -3.01 15.47
N THR A 80 10.15 -2.27 16.16
CA THR A 80 8.71 -2.25 15.88
C THR A 80 8.36 -1.22 14.80
N TYR A 81 7.13 -1.30 14.31
CA TYR A 81 6.56 -0.44 13.30
C TYR A 81 5.34 0.26 13.86
N GLN A 82 5.27 1.57 13.72
CA GLN A 82 4.19 2.37 14.28
C GLN A 82 3.78 3.46 13.30
N ILE A 83 2.48 3.76 13.25
CA ILE A 83 2.00 4.98 12.61
C ILE A 83 2.04 6.14 13.61
N ARG A 84 2.25 7.36 13.12
CA ARG A 84 2.46 8.57 13.94
C ARG A 84 1.44 8.78 15.07
N THR A 85 0.20 8.29 14.93
CA THR A 85 -0.89 8.43 15.91
C THR A 85 -1.51 7.11 16.38
N GLY A 86 -0.87 5.96 16.13
CA GLY A 86 -1.46 4.65 16.40
C GLY A 86 -0.57 3.76 17.25
N ARG A 87 -0.95 2.48 17.41
CA ARG A 87 -0.16 1.50 18.16
C ARG A 87 1.13 1.06 17.45
N LYS A 88 2.04 0.50 18.25
CA LYS A 88 3.24 -0.19 17.80
C LYS A 88 2.91 -1.64 17.44
N PHE A 89 3.49 -2.13 16.35
CA PHE A 89 3.29 -3.47 15.83
C PHE A 89 4.63 -4.10 15.45
N PRO A 90 4.77 -5.43 15.50
CA PRO A 90 6.00 -6.12 15.09
C PRO A 90 6.27 -6.05 13.58
N GLY A 91 5.26 -5.72 12.76
CA GLY A 91 5.40 -5.60 11.31
C GLY A 91 4.28 -4.78 10.68
N PRO A 92 4.50 -4.25 9.46
CA PRO A 92 3.49 -3.48 8.73
C PRO A 92 2.26 -4.33 8.36
N VAL A 93 2.44 -5.64 8.14
CA VAL A 93 1.34 -6.56 7.83
C VAL A 93 0.40 -6.74 9.02
N GLU A 94 0.96 -6.96 10.22
CA GLU A 94 0.15 -7.08 11.44
C GLU A 94 -0.57 -5.78 11.76
N LEU A 95 0.08 -4.64 11.51
CA LEU A 95 -0.55 -3.33 11.58
C LEU A 95 -1.77 -3.26 10.65
N VAL A 96 -1.62 -3.58 9.37
CA VAL A 96 -2.74 -3.59 8.40
C VAL A 96 -3.86 -4.52 8.86
N LYS A 97 -3.52 -5.74 9.31
CA LYS A 97 -4.49 -6.74 9.76
C LYS A 97 -5.31 -6.25 10.95
N HIS A 98 -4.66 -5.58 11.90
CA HIS A 98 -5.34 -4.92 13.00
C HIS A 98 -6.28 -3.81 12.52
N HIS A 99 -5.81 -2.99 11.57
CA HIS A 99 -6.59 -1.89 10.99
C HIS A 99 -7.79 -2.34 10.12
N SER A 100 -7.85 -3.61 9.75
CA SER A 100 -9.03 -4.20 9.12
C SER A 100 -10.20 -4.35 10.10
N THR A 101 -9.93 -4.40 11.41
CA THR A 101 -10.96 -4.61 12.46
C THR A 101 -11.11 -3.39 13.37
N GLN A 102 -10.03 -2.66 13.63
CA GLN A 102 -10.02 -1.50 14.51
C GLN A 102 -9.52 -0.26 13.77
N LEU A 103 -10.10 0.91 14.04
CA LEU A 103 -9.63 2.14 13.40
C LEU A 103 -8.30 2.61 14.00
N ASP A 104 -8.13 2.62 15.32
CA ASP A 104 -6.87 2.92 16.06
C ASP A 104 -5.96 4.03 15.45
N GLY A 105 -6.58 5.08 14.89
CA GLY A 105 -5.89 6.21 14.24
C GLY A 105 -6.07 6.30 12.71
N PHE A 106 -6.70 5.32 12.08
CA PHE A 106 -7.15 5.36 10.69
C PHE A 106 -8.50 6.06 10.58
N LEU A 107 -8.72 6.72 9.44
CA LEU A 107 -9.99 7.35 9.09
C LEU A 107 -11.05 6.33 8.67
N THR A 108 -10.62 5.18 8.13
CA THR A 108 -11.52 4.10 7.71
C THR A 108 -10.86 2.74 7.88
N LEU A 109 -11.69 1.70 7.95
CA LEU A 109 -11.21 0.32 8.10
C LEU A 109 -10.63 -0.15 6.77
N ALA A 110 -9.50 -0.85 6.85
CA ALA A 110 -8.85 -1.51 5.73
C ALA A 110 -9.67 -2.73 5.27
N ARG A 111 -10.81 -2.50 4.62
CA ARG A 111 -11.79 -3.54 4.25
C ARG A 111 -11.39 -4.31 3.00
N PHE A 112 -10.86 -3.60 2.00
CA PHE A 112 -10.57 -4.18 0.70
C PHE A 112 -9.07 -4.05 0.41
N PRO A 113 -8.29 -5.13 0.56
CA PRO A 113 -6.91 -5.14 0.09
C PRO A 113 -6.92 -4.98 -1.42
N LEU A 114 -6.15 -4.01 -1.91
CA LEU A 114 -5.96 -3.83 -3.34
C LEU A 114 -4.83 -4.74 -3.80
N ASP A 115 -5.21 -5.95 -4.16
CA ASP A 115 -4.30 -6.92 -4.75
C ASP A 115 -3.75 -6.41 -6.07
N ARG A 116 -2.47 -6.65 -6.33
CA ARG A 116 -1.90 -6.39 -7.66
C ARG A 116 -2.60 -7.29 -8.70
N PRO A 117 -3.03 -6.74 -9.84
CA PRO A 117 -3.59 -7.57 -10.91
C PRO A 117 -2.54 -8.57 -11.41
N PRO A 118 -2.91 -9.85 -11.61
CA PRO A 118 -1.99 -10.88 -12.08
C PRO A 118 -1.53 -10.56 -13.50
N GLY A 119 -0.25 -10.26 -13.68
CA GLY A 119 0.36 -9.84 -14.95
C GLY A 119 1.03 -8.47 -14.92
N GLU A 120 0.81 -7.69 -13.85
CA GLU A 120 1.50 -6.42 -13.63
C GLU A 120 2.79 -6.69 -12.85
N SER A 121 3.95 -6.56 -13.51
CA SER A 121 5.25 -6.64 -12.84
C SER A 121 5.29 -5.65 -11.67
N PRO A 122 6.01 -5.94 -10.56
CA PRO A 122 6.31 -4.88 -9.59
C PRO A 122 6.81 -3.69 -10.38
N ILE A 123 6.21 -2.52 -10.16
CA ILE A 123 6.65 -1.26 -10.77
C ILE A 123 8.03 -0.97 -10.19
N VAL A 124 9.03 -1.68 -10.71
CA VAL A 124 10.42 -1.32 -10.64
C VAL A 124 10.49 -0.08 -11.50
N LEU A 125 10.71 1.06 -10.86
CA LEU A 125 11.10 2.34 -11.44
C LEU A 125 11.63 2.22 -12.88
N GLN A 126 10.75 2.20 -13.88
CA GLN A 126 11.05 2.44 -15.29
C GLN A 126 9.77 2.51 -16.13
N GLY A 127 9.21 3.72 -16.19
CA GLY A 127 9.05 4.33 -17.51
C GLY A 127 7.88 3.89 -18.40
N VAL A 128 6.78 3.36 -17.88
CA VAL A 128 5.51 3.27 -18.65
C VAL A 128 4.28 3.40 -17.75
N ARG A 129 3.32 4.30 -17.98
CA ARG A 129 3.35 5.66 -18.55
C ARG A 129 2.36 6.48 -17.71
N ALA A 130 2.84 7.44 -16.93
CA ALA A 130 1.98 8.41 -16.24
C ALA A 130 0.93 9.03 -17.19
N ALA A 131 1.27 9.16 -18.48
CA ALA A 131 0.38 9.63 -19.53
C ALA A 131 -0.92 8.80 -19.73
N GLU A 132 -0.88 7.46 -19.63
CA GLU A 132 -2.12 6.65 -19.77
C GLU A 132 -3.02 6.81 -18.54
N LEU A 133 -2.40 7.04 -17.38
CA LEU A 133 -3.08 7.22 -16.11
C LEU A 133 -3.67 8.63 -16.00
N GLU A 134 -2.94 9.65 -16.42
CA GLU A 134 -3.41 11.02 -16.58
C GLU A 134 -4.54 11.10 -17.61
N GLU A 135 -4.43 10.43 -18.76
CA GLU A 135 -5.49 10.40 -19.77
C GLU A 135 -6.77 9.76 -19.21
N LYS A 136 -6.65 8.63 -18.50
CA LYS A 136 -7.80 7.99 -17.86
C LYS A 136 -8.39 8.80 -16.71
N LEU A 137 -7.56 9.45 -15.88
CA LEU A 137 -8.06 10.35 -14.84
C LEU A 137 -8.74 11.58 -15.44
N ARG A 138 -8.20 12.13 -16.54
CA ARG A 138 -8.74 13.30 -17.22
C ARG A 138 -10.07 13.00 -17.90
N LEU A 139 -10.19 11.87 -18.60
CA LEU A 139 -11.47 11.40 -19.16
C LEU A 139 -12.52 11.20 -18.07
N LYS A 140 -12.14 10.54 -16.96
CA LYS A 140 -13.06 10.27 -15.85
C LYS A 140 -13.47 11.53 -15.09
N ALA A 141 -12.57 12.52 -14.96
CA ALA A 141 -12.87 13.82 -14.38
C ALA A 141 -13.80 14.66 -15.28
N MET A 142 -13.66 14.56 -16.60
CA MET A 142 -14.58 15.16 -17.57
C MET A 142 -15.97 14.51 -17.54
N GLU A 143 -16.07 13.19 -17.42
CA GLU A 143 -17.35 12.49 -17.25
C GLU A 143 -18.07 12.88 -15.94
N MET A 144 -17.31 13.08 -14.86
CA MET A 144 -17.87 13.50 -13.56
C MET A 144 -18.12 15.02 -13.45
N GLY A 145 -17.96 15.78 -14.53
CA GLY A 145 -18.27 17.21 -14.57
C GLY A 145 -17.36 18.10 -13.70
N LEU A 146 -16.23 17.59 -13.22
CA LEU A 146 -15.23 18.40 -12.54
C LEU A 146 -14.43 19.20 -13.58
N LYS A 147 -14.51 20.54 -13.50
CA LYS A 147 -13.62 21.43 -14.25
C LYS A 147 -12.18 21.17 -13.80
N VAL A 148 -11.48 20.30 -14.52
CA VAL A 148 -10.02 20.18 -14.42
C VAL A 148 -9.45 21.47 -15.00
N CYS A 149 -9.21 22.46 -14.14
CA CYS A 149 -8.47 23.67 -14.50
C CYS A 149 -7.02 23.26 -14.80
N ILE A 150 -6.76 22.99 -16.07
CA ILE A 150 -5.40 22.97 -16.60
C ILE A 150 -5.10 24.45 -16.92
N LEU A 151 -4.28 25.07 -16.07
CA LEU A 151 -3.76 26.41 -16.27
C LEU A 151 -2.91 26.40 -17.55
N TYR A 152 -3.25 27.28 -18.48
CA TYR A 152 -2.46 27.61 -19.68
C TYR A 152 -1.28 28.51 -19.33
#